data_AF-A0A7J9PXM3-F1
#
_entry.id   AF-A0A7J9PXM3-F1
#
_cell.length_a   1.000
_cell.length_b   1.000
_cell.length_c   1.000
_cell.angle_alpha   90.00
_cell.angle_beta   90.00
_cell.angle_gamma   90.00
#
_symmetry.space_group_name_H-M   'P 1'
#
loop_
_entity.id
_entity.type
_entity.pdbx_description
1 polymer ?
#
loop_
_entity_poly.entity_id
_entity_poly.type
_entity_poly.pdbx_seq_one_letter_code
_entity_poly.pdbx_strand_id
1 'polypeptide(L)' 'MVNENNVLIKKGKKRLEWAKTHMPVLTEIRERIVKEKSLENVKIGMALHVEAKTGVLALTLKEAGANVRLAS' A
#
# COMPACT_ATOMS: atom_id res chain seq x y z
N MET A 1 13.13 15.41 -22.44
CA MET A 1 13.32 13.96 -22.27
C MET A 1 12.59 13.51 -21.01
N VAL A 2 11.48 12.75 -21.12
CA VAL A 2 10.81 12.17 -19.94
C VAL A 2 11.54 10.88 -19.59
N ASN A 3 12.17 10.82 -18.42
CA ASN A 3 12.84 9.63 -17.90
C ASN A 3 11.83 8.47 -17.79
N GLU A 4 12.11 7.31 -18.38
CA GLU A 4 11.21 6.14 -18.42
C GLU A 4 10.74 5.70 -17.03
N ASN A 5 11.58 5.86 -16.00
CA ASN A 5 11.23 5.60 -14.61
C ASN A 5 10.06 6.47 -14.13
N ASN A 6 9.96 7.71 -14.62
CA ASN A 6 8.88 8.63 -14.27
C ASN A 6 7.53 8.15 -14.85
N VAL A 7 7.56 7.50 -16.02
CA VAL A 7 6.36 6.94 -16.67
C VAL A 7 5.81 5.77 -15.86
N LEU A 8 6.66 4.82 -15.46
CA LEU A 8 6.24 3.65 -14.67
C LEU A 8 5.74 4.04 -13.27
N ILE A 9 6.40 5.00 -12.60
CA ILE A 9 5.94 5.51 -11.31
C ILE A 9 4.55 6.14 -11.42
N LYS A 10 4.31 7.00 -12.42
CA LYS A 10 2.99 7.62 -12.64
C LYS A 10 1.92 6.58 -12.93
N LYS A 11 2.22 5.58 -13.76
CA LYS A 11 1.31 4.48 -14.08
C LYS A 11 0.99 3.63 -12.86
N GLY A 12 2.00 3.29 -12.06
CA GLY A 12 1.85 2.54 -10.80
C GLY A 12 0.97 3.27 -9.80
N LYS A 13 1.20 4.57 -9.57
CA LYS A 13 0.36 5.41 -8.70
C LYS A 13 -1.11 5.39 -9.14
N LYS A 14 -1.38 5.59 -10.44
CA LYS A 14 -2.75 5.53 -10.97
C LYS A 14 -3.42 4.17 -10.73
N ARG A 15 -2.67 3.06 -10.87
CA ARG A 15 -3.18 1.71 -10.59
C ARG A 15 -3.49 1.49 -9.11
N LEU A 16 -2.65 2.00 -8.22
CA LEU A 16 -2.87 1.94 -6.77
C LEU A 16 -4.13 2.72 -6.37
N GLU A 17 -4.28 3.96 -6.86
CA GLU A 17 -5.48 4.77 -6.59
C GLU A 17 -6.74 4.09 -7.10
N TRP A 18 -6.73 3.59 -8.33
CA TRP A 18 -7.87 2.85 -8.87
C TRP A 18 -8.18 1.57 -8.08
N ALA A 19 -7.17 0.80 -7.67
CA ALA A 19 -7.40 -0.40 -6.85
C ALA A 19 -8.01 -0.03 -5.49
N LYS A 20 -7.52 1.06 -4.86
CA LYS A 20 -8.02 1.54 -3.57
C LYS A 20 -9.52 1.86 -3.62
N THR A 21 -10.03 2.48 -4.69
CA THR A 21 -11.48 2.78 -4.83
C THR A 21 -12.35 1.52 -4.93
N HIS A 22 -11.78 0.35 -5.22
CA HIS A 22 -12.49 -0.93 -5.33
C HIS A 22 -12.23 -1.86 -4.13
N MET A 23 -11.63 -1.34 -3.05
CA MET A 23 -11.32 -2.10 -1.83
C MET A 23 -12.01 -1.45 -0.60
N PRO A 24 -13.35 -1.41 -0.55
CA PRO A 24 -14.09 -0.66 0.48
C PRO A 24 -13.82 -1.16 1.91
N VAL A 25 -13.75 -2.48 2.10
CA VAL A 25 -13.45 -3.09 3.40
C VAL A 25 -12.06 -2.68 3.91
N LEU A 26 -11.05 -2.69 3.03
CA LEU A 26 -9.71 -2.27 3.42
C LEU A 26 -9.65 -0.77 3.72
N THR A 27 -10.44 0.04 3.01
CA THR A 27 -10.55 1.49 3.27
C THR A 27 -11.09 1.76 4.67
N GLU A 28 -12.16 1.10 5.08
CA GLU A 28 -12.73 1.23 6.43
C GLU A 28 -11.74 0.79 7.51
N ILE A 29 -11.09 -0.37 7.32
CA ILE A 29 -10.06 -0.86 8.25
C ILE A 29 -8.91 0.14 8.34
N ARG A 30 -8.43 0.64 7.20
CA ARG A 30 -7.34 1.62 7.10
C ARG A 30 -7.64 2.86 7.93
N GLU A 31 -8.83 3.45 7.79
CA GLU A 31 -9.22 4.65 8.52
C GLU A 31 -9.09 4.47 10.03
N ARG A 32 -9.56 3.33 10.55
CA ARG A 32 -9.44 2.98 11.96
C ARG A 32 -7.98 2.79 12.39
N ILE A 33 -7.25 1.88 11.74
CA ILE A 33 -5.91 1.49 12.21
C ILE A 33 -4.85 2.58 11.99
N VAL A 34 -5.05 3.48 11.02
CA VAL A 34 -4.17 4.63 10.79
C VAL A 34 -4.38 5.68 11.88
N LYS A 35 -5.64 5.94 12.26
CA LYS A 35 -5.97 6.86 13.36
C LYS A 35 -5.42 6.38 14.69
N GLU A 36 -5.56 5.09 14.97
CA GLU A 36 -5.12 4.46 16.21
C GLU A 36 -3.62 4.14 16.26
N LYS A 37 -2.91 4.23 15.12
CA LYS A 37 -1.52 3.78 15.00
C LYS A 37 -1.32 2.34 15.50
N SER A 38 -2.29 1.46 15.22
CA SER A 38 -2.37 0.12 15.81
C SER A 38 -1.19 -0.79 15.48
N LEU A 39 -0.32 -0.42 14.53
CA LEU A 39 0.85 -1.19 14.11
C LEU A 39 2.17 -0.46 14.36
N GLU A 40 2.20 0.55 15.22
CA GLU A 40 3.42 1.28 15.56
C GLU A 40 4.56 0.34 15.98
N ASN A 41 5.73 0.51 15.35
CA ASN A 41 6.95 -0.27 15.56
C ASN A 41 6.87 -1.77 15.20
N VAL A 42 5.75 -2.25 14.63
CA VAL A 42 5.63 -3.63 14.14
C VAL A 42 6.42 -3.80 12.84
N LYS A 43 7.19 -4.89 12.73
CA LYS A 43 7.88 -5.27 11.49
C LYS A 43 7.07 -6.33 10.74
N ILE A 44 6.72 -6.06 9.48
CA ILE A 44 5.90 -6.97 8.66
C ILE A 44 6.66 -7.34 7.39
N GLY A 45 6.92 -8.64 7.23
CA GLY A 45 7.36 -9.23 5.96
C GLY A 45 6.16 -9.78 5.20
N MET A 46 6.01 -9.37 3.94
CA MET A 46 4.95 -9.84 3.04
C MET A 46 5.58 -10.65 1.91
N ALA A 47 5.24 -11.93 1.83
CA ALA A 47 5.58 -12.82 0.71
C ALA A 47 4.30 -13.10 -0.09
N LEU A 48 3.98 -12.21 -1.01
CA LEU A 48 2.73 -12.19 -1.77
C LEU A 48 3.01 -11.65 -3.18
N HIS A 49 2.22 -12.07 -4.17
CA HIS A 49 2.31 -11.52 -5.52
C HIS A 49 2.22 -9.98 -5.51
N VAL A 50 3.20 -9.33 -6.13
CA VAL A 50 3.28 -7.87 -6.19
C VAL A 50 2.34 -7.34 -7.27
N GLU A 51 1.21 -6.81 -6.81
CA GLU A 51 0.12 -6.28 -7.63
C GLU A 51 -0.40 -4.97 -7.01
N ALA A 52 -1.32 -4.29 -7.69
CA ALA A 52 -1.92 -3.06 -7.17
C ALA A 52 -2.60 -3.27 -5.81
N LYS A 53 -3.37 -4.35 -5.65
CA LYS A 53 -4.12 -4.64 -4.41
C LYS A 53 -3.19 -4.94 -3.21
N THR A 54 -2.10 -5.67 -3.42
CA THR A 54 -1.10 -5.94 -2.38
C THR A 54 -0.26 -4.71 -2.08
N GLY A 55 -0.04 -3.84 -3.07
CA GLY A 55 0.51 -2.50 -2.87
C GLY A 55 -0.36 -1.60 -1.97
N VAL A 56 -1.68 -1.58 -2.20
CA VAL A 56 -2.63 -0.82 -1.34
C VAL A 56 -2.64 -1.37 0.10
N LEU A 57 -2.58 -2.70 0.27
CA LEU A 57 -2.45 -3.33 1.59
C LEU A 57 -1.13 -2.94 2.27
N ALA A 58 0.00 -3.04 1.58
CA ALA A 58 1.31 -2.69 2.13
C ALA A 58 1.37 -1.21 2.57
N LEU A 59 0.79 -0.30 1.78
CA LEU A 59 0.68 1.11 2.14
C LEU A 59 -0.20 1.32 3.37
N THR A 60 -1.35 0.66 3.44
CA THR A 60 -2.26 0.71 4.58
C THR A 60 -1.57 0.31 5.88
N LEU A 61 -0.84 -0.80 5.88
CA LEU A 61 -0.09 -1.28 7.03
C LEU A 61 1.04 -0.32 7.45
N LYS A 62 1.75 0.25 6.46
CA LYS A 62 2.79 1.25 6.71
C LYS A 62 2.23 2.52 7.35
N GLU A 63 1.10 3.01 6.86
CA GLU A 63 0.46 4.23 7.39
C GLU A 63 -0.08 4.04 8.82
N ALA A 64 -0.42 2.80 9.17
CA ALA A 64 -0.79 2.38 10.52
C ALA A 64 0.40 2.25 11.49
N GLY A 65 1.64 2.51 11.02
CA GLY A 65 2.84 2.56 11.85
C GLY A 65 3.82 1.40 11.64
N ALA A 66 3.51 0.44 10.78
CA ALA A 66 4.38 -0.71 10.55
C ALA A 66 5.60 -0.39 9.67
N ASN A 67 6.70 -1.11 9.89
CA ASN A 67 7.81 -1.21 8.96
C ASN A 67 7.59 -2.42 8.03
N VAL A 68 7.25 -2.14 6.77
CA VAL A 68 6.82 -3.16 5.80
C VAL A 68 7.92 -3.46 4.77
N ARG A 69 8.18 -4.75 4.54
CA ARG A 69 8.97 -5.27 3.41
C ARG A 69 8.09 -6.21 2.60
N LEU A 70 8.13 -6.10 1.27
CA LEU A 70 7.32 -6.88 0.34
C LEU A 70 8.22 -7.54 -0.70
N ALA A 71 8.01 -8.83 -0.93
CA ALA A 71 8.63 -9.62 -1.98
C ALA A 71 7.57 -10.48 -2.67
N SER A 72 7.80 -10.78 -3.95
CA SER A 72 7.02 -11.76 -4.72
C SER A 72 7.71 -13.11 -4.76
#